data_AF-A0A817G8K3-F1
#
_entry.id   AF-A0A817G8K3-F1
#
_cell.length_a   1.000
_cell.length_b   1.000
_cell.length_c   1.000
_cell.angle_alpha   90.00
_cell.angle_beta   90.00
_cell.angle_gamma   90.00
#
_symmetry.space_group_name_H-M   'P 1'
#
loop_
_entity.id
_entity.type
_entity.pdbx_description
1 polymer ?
#
loop_
_entity_poly.entity_id
_entity_poly.type
_entity_poly.pdbx_seq_one_letter_code
_entity_poly.pdbx_strand_id
1 'polypeptide(L)'
;MQNIYMNDREFYQPNLPSFPLHESNEICVTQLSPETSIQTWPCDFKTGSDIITHSFHEEVYILEGAIIDLSLGQTFGKGYHAWRNSGMKHGPYQADPNVGCQMLVIVRNPNRLSDSH
;
A
#
# COMPACT_ATOMS: atom_id res chain seq x y z
N MET A 1 -18.78 6.15 5.20
CA MET A 1 -17.37 6.22 5.67
C MET A 1 -17.19 7.56 6.35
N GLN A 2 -16.82 7.58 7.63
CA GLN A 2 -16.56 8.81 8.36
C GLN A 2 -15.18 9.32 7.93
N ASN A 3 -15.13 10.49 7.28
CA ASN A 3 -13.87 11.12 6.89
C ASN A 3 -13.11 11.52 8.15
N ILE A 4 -12.09 10.76 8.49
CA ILE A 4 -11.18 10.99 9.62
C ILE A 4 -10.40 12.32 9.51
N TYR A 5 -10.42 12.99 8.37
CA TYR A 5 -9.69 14.26 8.13
C TYR A 5 -10.24 15.49 8.84
N MET A 6 -11.35 15.37 9.59
CA MET A 6 -12.05 16.52 10.18
C MET A 6 -12.31 16.35 11.68
N ASN A 7 -11.31 15.97 12.46
CA ASN A 7 -11.40 16.01 13.92
C ASN A 7 -10.22 16.80 14.50
N ASP A 8 -10.42 17.44 15.64
CA ASP A 8 -9.41 18.28 16.33
C ASP A 8 -8.44 17.45 17.20
N ARG A 9 -8.15 16.18 16.87
CA ARG A 9 -7.25 15.33 17.68
C ARG A 9 -5.92 15.14 16.98
N GLU A 10 -4.83 15.11 17.74
CA GLU A 10 -3.47 14.94 17.19
C GLU A 10 -3.18 13.49 16.77
N PHE A 11 -3.70 12.52 17.53
CA PHE A 11 -3.46 11.09 17.30
C PHE A 11 -4.78 10.32 17.12
N TYR A 12 -4.77 9.39 16.16
CA TYR A 12 -5.88 8.50 15.90
C TYR A 12 -5.36 7.07 15.78
N GLN A 13 -6.07 6.14 16.39
CA GLN A 13 -5.90 4.73 16.11
C GLN A 13 -6.75 4.40 14.87
N PRO A 14 -6.13 4.05 13.72
CA PRO A 14 -6.89 3.67 12.55
C PRO A 14 -7.62 2.35 12.80
N ASN A 15 -8.85 2.23 12.28
CA ASN A 15 -9.57 0.97 12.29
C ASN A 15 -9.01 0.08 11.17
N LEU A 16 -7.98 -0.69 11.50
CA LEU A 16 -7.38 -1.67 10.61
C LEU A 16 -8.16 -2.99 10.66
N PRO A 17 -8.23 -3.75 9.55
CA PRO A 17 -8.76 -5.11 9.61
C PRO A 17 -7.88 -5.97 10.53
N SER A 18 -8.44 -7.07 11.02
CA SER A 18 -7.64 -8.13 11.65
C SER A 18 -6.54 -8.59 10.70
N PHE A 19 -5.37 -8.86 11.25
CA PHE A 19 -4.21 -9.33 10.51
C PHE A 19 -3.68 -10.63 11.16
N PRO A 20 -3.39 -11.70 10.39
CA PRO A 20 -3.47 -11.83 8.94
C PRO A 20 -4.92 -11.76 8.39
N LEU A 21 -5.05 -11.35 7.13
CA LEU A 21 -6.34 -11.32 6.43
C LEU A 21 -6.46 -12.57 5.54
N HIS A 22 -7.07 -13.65 6.06
CA HIS A 22 -7.15 -14.93 5.34
C HIS A 22 -8.35 -15.03 4.38
N GLU A 23 -9.48 -14.38 4.67
CA GLU A 23 -10.77 -14.66 4.03
C GLU A 23 -11.18 -13.63 2.95
N SER A 24 -10.26 -12.78 2.51
CA SER A 24 -10.53 -11.74 1.51
C SER A 24 -9.84 -12.06 0.18
N ASN A 25 -10.50 -11.75 -0.94
CA ASN A 25 -9.87 -11.70 -2.26
C ASN A 25 -9.48 -10.27 -2.67
N GLU A 26 -9.75 -9.29 -1.81
CA GLU A 26 -9.54 -7.87 -2.07
C GLU A 26 -8.59 -7.27 -1.04
N ILE A 27 -7.82 -6.27 -1.47
CA ILE A 27 -7.01 -5.44 -0.60
C ILE A 27 -7.94 -4.56 0.24
N CYS A 28 -7.76 -4.56 1.56
CA CYS A 28 -8.41 -3.60 2.43
C CYS A 28 -7.56 -2.32 2.50
N VAL A 29 -8.15 -1.17 2.13
CA VAL A 29 -7.49 0.13 2.17
C VAL A 29 -8.06 0.97 3.32
N THR A 30 -7.25 1.19 4.36
CA THR A 30 -7.57 2.14 5.43
C THR A 30 -6.89 3.47 5.13
N GLN A 31 -7.66 4.42 4.62
CA GLN A 31 -7.18 5.76 4.33
C GLN A 31 -6.81 6.50 5.62
N LEU A 32 -5.68 7.24 5.65
CA LEU A 32 -5.15 8.00 6.80
C LEU A 32 -5.10 9.52 6.57
N SER A 33 -4.55 9.95 5.43
CA SER A 33 -4.60 11.32 4.87
C SER A 33 -5.12 11.22 3.42
N PRO A 34 -5.40 12.31 2.67
CA PRO A 34 -5.77 12.17 1.25
C PRO A 34 -4.72 11.45 0.38
N GLU A 35 -3.45 11.51 0.79
CA GLU A 35 -2.31 10.90 0.09
C GLU A 35 -1.83 9.61 0.76
N THR A 36 -2.19 9.37 2.01
CA THR A 36 -1.62 8.31 2.84
C THR A 36 -2.66 7.26 3.21
N SER A 37 -2.34 5.99 3.05
CA SER A 37 -3.19 4.86 3.42
C SER A 37 -2.38 3.70 4.01
N ILE A 38 -3.05 2.82 4.75
CA ILE A 38 -2.57 1.46 5.02
C ILE A 38 -3.28 0.53 4.06
N GLN A 39 -2.52 -0.23 3.27
CA GLN A 39 -3.05 -1.34 2.49
C GLN A 39 -2.79 -2.64 3.21
N THR A 40 -3.83 -3.45 3.38
CA THR A 40 -3.74 -4.82 3.92
C THR A 40 -4.14 -5.81 2.84
N TRP A 41 -3.16 -6.55 2.36
CA TRP A 41 -3.30 -7.55 1.32
C TRP A 41 -3.55 -8.91 1.97
N PRO A 42 -4.58 -9.65 1.53
CA PRO A 42 -4.85 -10.97 2.07
C PRO A 42 -3.77 -11.98 1.73
N CYS A 43 -3.76 -13.08 2.48
CA CYS A 43 -2.87 -14.21 2.23
C CYS A 43 -3.02 -14.73 0.79
N ASP A 44 -1.90 -14.97 0.11
CA ASP A 44 -1.86 -15.40 -1.30
C ASP A 44 -2.50 -14.44 -2.32
N PHE A 45 -2.80 -13.19 -1.92
CA PHE A 45 -3.28 -12.18 -2.86
C PHE A 45 -2.29 -11.98 -3.99
N LYS A 46 -2.78 -11.90 -5.23
CA LYS A 46 -1.97 -11.66 -6.42
C LYS A 46 -2.50 -10.44 -7.14
N THR A 47 -1.59 -9.56 -7.55
CA THR A 47 -1.95 -8.59 -8.59
C THR A 47 -2.23 -9.32 -9.90
N GLY A 48 -2.74 -8.60 -10.91
CA GLY A 48 -2.77 -9.12 -12.29
C GLY A 48 -1.38 -9.56 -12.76
N SER A 49 -1.31 -10.28 -13.89
CA SER A 49 -0.05 -10.79 -14.46
C SER A 49 0.82 -9.73 -15.12
N ASP A 50 0.28 -8.52 -15.31
CA ASP A 50 0.96 -7.46 -16.06
C ASP A 50 1.92 -6.65 -15.17
N ILE A 51 2.97 -6.12 -15.79
CA ILE A 51 3.85 -5.13 -15.16
C ILE A 51 3.03 -3.89 -14.79
N ILE A 52 3.16 -3.47 -13.54
CA ILE A 52 2.44 -2.32 -13.02
C ILE A 52 3.23 -1.05 -13.35
N THR A 53 2.50 -0.01 -13.76
CA THR A 53 3.01 1.35 -13.95
C THR A 53 1.90 2.35 -13.65
N HIS A 54 2.25 3.51 -13.10
CA HIS A 54 1.30 4.57 -12.77
C HIS A 54 1.95 5.95 -12.96
N SER A 55 1.12 6.98 -13.12
CA SER A 55 1.58 8.35 -13.41
C SER A 55 1.88 9.18 -12.16
N PHE A 56 1.75 8.61 -10.96
CA PHE A 56 2.01 9.27 -9.69
C PHE A 56 3.30 8.77 -9.05
N HIS A 57 3.78 9.45 -8.00
CA HIS A 57 4.84 8.90 -7.16
C HIS A 57 4.20 8.07 -6.05
N GLU A 58 4.72 6.86 -5.83
CA GLU A 58 4.27 5.97 -4.77
C GLU A 58 5.44 5.65 -3.85
N GLU A 59 5.23 5.81 -2.56
CA GLU A 59 6.17 5.44 -1.52
C GLU A 59 5.53 4.37 -0.64
N VAL A 60 6.25 3.28 -0.42
CA VAL A 60 5.78 2.11 0.33
C VAL A 60 6.73 1.78 1.47
N TYR A 61 6.17 1.43 2.62
CA TYR A 61 6.93 0.83 3.73
C TYR A 61 6.17 -0.39 4.27
N ILE A 62 6.81 -1.55 4.30
CA ILE A 62 6.16 -2.79 4.76
C ILE A 62 6.17 -2.84 6.29
N LEU A 63 4.98 -2.86 6.87
CA LEU A 63 4.74 -2.88 8.32
C LEU A 63 4.73 -4.30 8.87
N GLU A 64 4.05 -5.22 8.19
CA GLU A 64 3.94 -6.64 8.55
C GLU A 64 3.81 -7.51 7.28
N GLY A 65 4.19 -8.79 7.38
CA GLY A 65 4.13 -9.74 6.26
C GLY A 65 5.16 -9.44 5.16
N ALA A 66 4.84 -9.84 3.92
CA ALA A 66 5.73 -9.68 2.77
C ALA A 66 5.00 -9.69 1.42
N ILE A 67 5.66 -9.10 0.41
CA ILE A 67 5.31 -9.25 -1.01
C ILE A 67 6.46 -9.89 -1.78
N ILE A 68 6.12 -10.70 -2.77
CA ILE A 68 7.02 -11.33 -3.72
C ILE A 68 6.86 -10.57 -5.04
N ASP A 69 7.92 -9.94 -5.51
CA ASP A 69 7.99 -9.42 -6.88
C ASP A 69 8.30 -10.57 -7.83
N LEU A 70 7.32 -10.94 -8.64
CA LEU A 70 7.40 -12.06 -9.56
C LEU A 70 8.30 -11.77 -10.76
N SER A 71 8.50 -10.49 -11.11
CA SER A 71 9.42 -10.09 -12.19
C SER A 71 10.88 -10.22 -11.76
N LEU A 72 11.16 -9.99 -10.48
CA LEU A 72 12.50 -10.06 -9.90
C LEU A 72 12.79 -11.43 -9.25
N GLY A 73 11.76 -12.22 -8.95
CA GLY A 73 11.89 -13.44 -8.15
C GLY A 73 12.37 -13.14 -6.72
N GLN A 74 12.02 -11.97 -6.18
CA GLN A 74 12.53 -11.47 -4.91
C GLN A 74 11.39 -11.17 -3.93
N THR A 75 11.63 -11.51 -2.66
CA THR A 75 10.70 -11.22 -1.55
C THR A 75 11.15 -9.99 -0.78
N PHE A 76 10.19 -9.09 -0.50
CA PHE A 76 10.36 -7.91 0.32
C PHE A 76 9.43 -8.01 1.54
N GLY A 77 9.99 -7.97 2.75
CA GLY A 77 9.25 -8.16 4.00
C GLY A 77 9.23 -6.92 4.89
N LYS A 78 8.78 -7.09 6.14
CA LYS A 78 8.79 -6.04 7.17
C LYS A 78 10.08 -5.23 7.21
N GLY A 79 9.95 -3.91 7.21
CA GLY A 79 11.06 -2.96 7.24
C GLY A 79 11.63 -2.58 5.87
N TYR A 80 11.20 -3.26 4.79
CA TYR A 80 11.57 -2.83 3.44
C TYR A 80 10.78 -1.57 3.03
N HIS A 81 11.48 -0.69 2.32
CA HIS A 81 10.97 0.54 1.75
C HIS A 81 11.11 0.51 0.23
N ALA A 82 10.16 1.13 -0.47
CA ALA A 82 10.26 1.39 -1.90
C ALA A 82 9.84 2.82 -2.23
N TRP A 83 10.60 3.45 -3.12
CA TRP A 83 10.21 4.67 -3.82
C TRP A 83 9.99 4.35 -5.30
N ARG A 84 8.75 4.46 -5.76
CA ARG A 84 8.34 4.20 -7.14
C ARG A 84 7.97 5.52 -7.78
N ASN A 85 8.87 6.07 -8.59
CA ASN A 85 8.59 7.30 -9.34
C ASN A 85 7.54 7.08 -10.43
N SER A 86 6.89 8.17 -10.85
CA SER A 86 5.97 8.16 -11.99
C SER A 86 6.58 7.46 -13.21
N GLY A 87 5.84 6.50 -13.78
CA GLY A 87 6.25 5.67 -14.90
C GLY A 87 7.11 4.44 -14.55
N MET A 88 7.53 4.26 -13.29
CA MET A 88 8.36 3.12 -12.90
C MET A 88 7.61 1.81 -13.06
N LYS A 89 8.21 0.87 -13.80
CA LYS A 89 7.75 -0.52 -13.93
C LYS A 89 8.08 -1.31 -12.68
N HIS A 90 7.12 -2.05 -12.16
CA HIS A 90 7.30 -2.87 -10.96
C HIS A 90 6.26 -3.99 -10.83
N GLY A 91 6.50 -4.98 -9.98
CA GLY A 91 5.64 -6.17 -9.90
C GLY A 91 5.64 -6.98 -11.21
N PRO A 92 4.64 -7.86 -11.43
CA PRO A 92 3.48 -8.13 -10.58
C PRO A 92 3.87 -8.74 -9.24
N TYR A 93 2.97 -8.63 -8.26
CA TYR A 93 3.21 -9.04 -6.88
C TYR A 93 2.30 -10.17 -6.43
N GLN A 94 2.83 -10.98 -5.52
CA GLN A 94 2.07 -11.92 -4.70
C GLN A 94 2.35 -11.62 -3.22
N ALA A 95 1.32 -11.53 -2.39
CA ALA A 95 1.46 -11.44 -0.95
C ALA A 95 1.91 -12.79 -0.35
N ASP A 96 2.53 -12.76 0.83
CA ASP A 96 2.87 -13.98 1.55
C ASP A 96 1.64 -14.90 1.70
N PRO A 97 1.75 -16.20 1.36
CA PRO A 97 0.61 -17.11 1.33
C PRO A 97 0.04 -17.46 2.71
N ASN A 98 0.77 -17.21 3.79
CA ASN A 98 0.34 -17.52 5.15
C ASN A 98 0.01 -16.26 5.96
N VAL A 99 0.68 -15.14 5.69
CA VAL A 99 0.59 -13.93 6.50
C VAL A 99 -0.04 -12.75 5.75
N GLY A 100 0.00 -12.74 4.42
CA GLY A 100 -0.37 -11.58 3.62
C GLY A 100 0.66 -10.45 3.74
N CYS A 101 0.23 -9.21 3.54
CA CYS A 101 1.09 -8.04 3.71
C CYS A 101 0.32 -6.82 4.20
N GLN A 102 0.87 -6.08 5.16
CA GLN A 102 0.38 -4.77 5.54
C GLN A 102 1.46 -3.73 5.28
N MET A 103 1.11 -2.66 4.57
CA MET A 103 2.05 -1.63 4.16
C MET A 103 1.46 -0.22 4.28
N LEU A 104 2.30 0.74 4.68
CA LEU A 104 2.03 2.16 4.51
C LEU A 104 2.23 2.51 3.04
N VAL A 105 1.27 3.19 2.44
CA VAL A 105 1.33 3.67 1.05
C VAL A 105 1.06 5.16 1.02
N ILE A 106 1.99 5.92 0.45
CA ILE A 106 1.87 7.35 0.21
C ILE A 106 1.89 7.61 -1.29
N VAL A 107 0.82 8.17 -1.83
CA VAL A 107 0.68 8.53 -3.24
C VAL A 107 0.70 10.04 -3.42
N ARG A 108 1.64 10.54 -4.22
CA ARG A 108 1.80 11.97 -4.53
C ARG A 108 1.61 12.21 -6.02
N ASN A 109 0.61 13.00 -6.37
CA ASN A 109 0.40 13.43 -7.75
C ASN A 109 1.36 14.58 -8.10
N PRO A 110 2.23 14.44 -9.10
CA PRO A 110 3.18 15.49 -9.48
C PRO A 110 2.46 16.78 -9.93
N ASN A 111 1.22 16.66 -10.41
CA ASN A 111 0.42 17.79 -10.89
C ASN A 111 -0.37 18.53 -9.79
N ARG A 112 -0.29 18.10 -8.51
CA ARG A 112 -1.07 18.70 -7.41
C ARG A 112 -0.29 19.74 -6.61
N LEU A 113 0.92 20.12 -7.05
CA LEU A 113 1.78 21.08 -6.36
C LEU A 113 1.58 22.55 -6.81
N SER A 114 0.51 22.88 -7.54
CA SER A 114 0.24 24.26 -7.98
C SER A 114 -0.49 25.15 -6.97
N ASP A 115 -1.06 24.59 -5.90
CA ASP A 115 -2.04 25.32 -5.07
C ASP A 115 -1.50 25.62 -3.66
N SER A 116 -0.33 26.23 -3.57
CA SER A 116 0.14 26.86 -2.32
C SER A 116 0.82 28.19 -2.61
N HIS A 117 0.00 29.25 -2.63
CA HIS A 117 0.37 30.62 -2.24
C HIS A 117 0.01 30.82 -0.76
#